data_AF-J9DFT5-F1
#
_entry.id   AF-J9DFT5-F1
#
_cell.length_a   1.000
_cell.length_b   1.000
_cell.length_c   1.000
_cell.angle_alpha   90.00
_cell.angle_beta   90.00
_cell.angle_gamma   90.00
#
_symmetry.space_group_name_H-M   'P 1'
#
loop_
_entity.id
_entity.type
_entity.pdbx_description
1 polymer ?
#
loop_
_entity_poly.entity_id
_entity_poly.type
_entity_poly.pdbx_seq_one_letter_code
_entity_poly.pdbx_strand_id
1 'polypeptide(L)'
;MASLNFNIKSLLGFFFLILMVLFAFGSSSPPKKPQHQVLSEKYDISEDEAKYCIKVFDKKAEPVVKWISEQDNFLGFGDKDCEDLEEEVDEIGSADLVVYALENNLDYDDEEFISYRENFEAEAKKAAELAAIKEAERKERKAKADAEAAKRKAERQRQDSIVAALGNGTVNYYSDGSGESVDVETAKILCNRAYSVSRKAMETNLLVNGSQAHRFIARNGGAVVKKNIYWNDGGKYCSVSYSVSGLYQGSNISSSFVGKGVRFRISGSSVSIESIH
;
A
#
# COMPACT_ATOMS: atom_id res chain seq x y z
N MET A 1 -15.33 -16.01 -23.47
CA MET A 1 -14.90 -14.93 -22.55
C MET A 1 -15.36 -15.29 -21.15
N ALA A 2 -14.49 -15.94 -20.37
CA ALA A 2 -14.74 -16.20 -18.96
C ALA A 2 -13.83 -15.26 -18.15
N SER A 3 -14.44 -14.43 -17.33
CA SER A 3 -13.77 -13.50 -16.43
C SER A 3 -13.13 -14.27 -15.27
N LEU A 4 -11.81 -14.24 -15.18
CA LEU A 4 -11.08 -14.68 -13.98
C LEU A 4 -11.14 -13.55 -12.95
N ASN A 5 -11.97 -13.77 -11.91
CA ASN A 5 -11.97 -13.00 -10.67
C ASN A 5 -10.66 -13.24 -9.93
N PHE A 6 -9.73 -12.28 -10.01
CA PHE A 6 -8.50 -12.31 -9.22
C PHE A 6 -8.78 -11.81 -7.79
N ASN A 7 -8.75 -12.74 -6.84
CA ASN A 7 -9.01 -12.49 -5.43
C ASN A 7 -7.77 -11.80 -4.81
N ILE A 8 -7.88 -10.49 -4.58
CA ILE A 8 -6.80 -9.59 -4.10
C ILE A 8 -6.18 -10.04 -2.76
N LYS A 9 -6.89 -10.87 -1.97
CA LYS A 9 -6.35 -11.43 -0.72
C LYS A 9 -5.26 -12.49 -0.92
N SER A 10 -5.14 -13.10 -2.11
CA SER A 10 -4.09 -14.06 -2.43
C SER A 10 -2.77 -13.41 -2.88
N LEU A 11 -2.78 -12.13 -3.27
CA LEU A 11 -1.61 -11.43 -3.80
C LEU A 11 -0.65 -10.97 -2.68
N LEU A 12 -1.18 -10.72 -1.48
CA LEU A 12 -0.40 -10.36 -0.29
C LEU A 12 0.38 -11.55 0.29
N GLY A 13 -0.07 -12.79 0.06
CA GLY A 13 0.68 -14.00 0.42
C GLY A 13 1.83 -14.32 -0.53
N PHE A 14 1.76 -13.86 -1.78
CA PHE A 14 2.77 -14.15 -2.80
C PHE A 14 3.98 -13.20 -2.75
N PHE A 15 3.77 -11.94 -2.32
CA PHE A 15 4.87 -10.98 -2.11
C PHE A 15 5.74 -11.31 -0.90
N PHE A 16 5.22 -12.07 0.08
CA PHE A 16 6.03 -12.56 1.21
C PHE A 16 6.91 -13.75 0.82
N LEU A 17 6.54 -14.50 -0.22
CA LEU A 17 7.28 -15.67 -0.69
C LEU A 17 8.39 -15.30 -1.69
N ILE A 18 8.25 -14.18 -2.43
CA ILE A 18 9.31 -13.68 -3.32
C ILE A 18 10.39 -12.90 -2.54
N LEU A 19 10.10 -12.40 -1.33
CA LEU A 19 11.10 -11.75 -0.48
C LEU A 19 12.11 -12.73 0.13
N MET A 20 11.87 -14.05 0.05
CA MET A 20 12.81 -15.09 0.50
C MET A 20 13.68 -15.68 -0.62
N VAL A 21 13.53 -15.26 -1.89
CA VAL A 21 14.20 -15.90 -3.04
C VAL A 21 15.23 -15.00 -3.74
N LEU A 22 15.57 -13.82 -3.18
CA LEU A 22 16.58 -12.93 -3.78
C LEU A 22 17.97 -12.94 -3.11
N PHE A 23 18.25 -13.91 -2.23
CA PHE A 23 19.61 -14.23 -1.79
C PHE A 23 20.20 -15.43 -2.54
N ALA A 24 20.04 -15.46 -3.87
CA ALA A 24 20.52 -16.57 -4.68
C ALA A 24 21.05 -16.11 -6.04
N PHE A 25 22.10 -15.28 -6.08
CA PHE A 25 23.05 -15.15 -7.19
C PHE A 25 24.29 -14.41 -6.65
N GLY A 26 25.49 -14.98 -6.48
CA GLY A 26 25.99 -16.32 -6.72
C GLY A 26 27.46 -16.43 -6.24
N SER A 27 27.99 -17.66 -6.23
CA SER A 27 29.39 -18.06 -5.91
C SER A 27 29.77 -17.94 -4.43
N SER A 28 29.97 -18.98 -3.62
CA SER A 28 29.97 -20.44 -3.75
C SER A 28 28.66 -21.01 -3.16
N SER A 29 28.40 -22.31 -3.30
CA SER A 29 27.08 -22.87 -2.94
C SER A 29 26.71 -22.60 -1.47
N PRO A 30 25.46 -22.22 -1.12
CA PRO A 30 24.98 -22.42 0.25
C PRO A 30 25.11 -23.92 0.57
N PRO A 31 25.30 -24.33 1.84
CA PRO A 31 25.44 -25.74 2.16
C PRO A 31 24.25 -26.48 1.54
N LYS A 32 24.54 -27.44 0.64
CA LYS A 32 23.52 -28.18 -0.14
C LYS A 32 22.53 -28.93 0.75
N LYS A 33 22.84 -29.03 2.05
CA LYS A 33 22.01 -29.57 3.11
C LYS A 33 21.83 -28.50 4.21
N PRO A 34 20.66 -28.46 4.89
CA PRO A 34 20.45 -27.64 6.07
C PRO A 34 21.58 -27.79 7.11
N GLN A 35 21.99 -26.71 7.77
CA GLN A 35 23.11 -26.69 8.74
C GLN A 35 23.05 -27.82 9.81
N HIS A 36 21.85 -28.18 10.28
CA HIS A 36 21.68 -29.27 11.26
C HIS A 36 21.95 -30.65 10.66
N GLN A 37 21.72 -30.85 9.36
CA GLN A 37 22.04 -32.08 8.67
C GLN A 37 23.54 -32.23 8.43
N VAL A 38 24.25 -31.12 8.18
CA VAL A 38 25.71 -31.13 8.10
C VAL A 38 26.33 -31.48 9.45
N LEU A 39 25.84 -30.86 10.54
CA LEU A 39 26.25 -31.17 11.92
C LEU A 39 25.94 -32.62 12.32
N SER A 40 24.74 -33.10 11.99
CA SER A 40 24.32 -34.48 12.27
C SER A 40 25.16 -35.51 11.52
N GLU A 41 25.41 -35.32 10.21
CA GLU A 41 26.20 -36.28 9.42
C GLU A 41 27.69 -36.27 9.77
N LYS A 42 28.26 -35.11 10.13
CA LYS A 42 29.71 -34.96 10.39
C LYS A 42 30.13 -35.41 11.79
N TYR A 43 29.22 -35.33 12.77
CA TYR A 43 29.49 -35.64 14.18
C TYR A 43 28.67 -36.81 14.75
N ASP A 44 27.91 -37.50 13.89
CA ASP A 44 27.07 -38.66 14.27
C ASP A 44 26.10 -38.39 15.43
N ILE A 45 25.51 -37.18 15.43
CA ILE A 45 24.51 -36.74 16.41
C ILE A 45 23.11 -36.69 15.81
N SER A 46 22.07 -36.73 16.67
CA SER A 46 20.67 -36.73 16.22
C SER A 46 20.26 -35.39 15.58
N GLU A 47 19.39 -35.42 14.56
CA GLU A 47 18.90 -34.19 13.89
C GLU A 47 18.21 -33.22 14.86
N ASP A 48 17.56 -33.72 15.92
CA ASP A 48 16.87 -32.90 16.91
C ASP A 48 17.85 -32.23 17.90
N GLU A 49 18.97 -32.87 18.24
CA GLU A 49 20.09 -32.22 18.94
C GLU A 49 20.76 -31.17 18.07
N ALA A 50 21.01 -31.47 16.79
CA ALA A 50 21.62 -30.52 15.87
C ALA A 50 20.73 -29.27 15.65
N LYS A 51 19.40 -29.43 15.58
CA LYS A 51 18.44 -28.31 15.52
C LYS A 51 18.39 -27.52 16.83
N TYR A 52 18.54 -28.18 17.97
CA TYR A 52 18.64 -27.51 19.27
C TYR A 52 19.93 -26.68 19.36
N CYS A 53 21.07 -27.22 18.92
CA CYS A 53 22.35 -26.50 18.85
C CYS A 53 22.26 -25.22 17.99
N ILE A 54 21.62 -25.29 16.81
CA ILE A 54 21.40 -24.11 15.94
C ILE A 54 20.52 -23.04 16.58
N LYS A 55 19.44 -23.46 17.25
CA LYS A 55 18.56 -22.53 17.96
C LYS A 55 19.23 -21.84 19.13
N VAL A 56 20.31 -22.39 19.65
CA VAL A 56 21.13 -21.80 20.71
C VAL A 56 22.28 -20.97 20.11
N PHE A 57 22.85 -21.36 18.97
CA PHE A 57 23.80 -20.53 18.19
C PHE A 57 23.18 -19.16 17.84
N ASP A 58 21.90 -19.11 17.45
CA ASP A 58 21.15 -17.89 17.13
C ASP A 58 20.77 -17.02 18.36
N LYS A 59 20.88 -17.55 19.59
CA LYS A 59 20.30 -16.92 20.80
C LYS A 59 21.27 -16.57 21.92
N LYS A 60 22.58 -16.62 21.65
CA LYS A 60 23.74 -16.41 22.54
C LYS A 60 24.49 -17.73 22.76
N ALA A 61 25.73 -17.72 22.30
CA ALA A 61 26.67 -18.82 22.20
C ALA A 61 26.91 -19.58 23.51
N GLU A 62 26.35 -20.78 23.67
CA GLU A 62 26.69 -21.68 24.78
C GLU A 62 26.95 -23.17 24.41
N PRO A 63 26.60 -23.75 23.23
CA PRO A 63 26.87 -25.16 22.96
C PRO A 63 27.87 -25.41 21.82
N VAL A 64 28.59 -24.38 21.33
CA VAL A 64 29.86 -24.59 20.60
C VAL A 64 30.86 -25.31 21.51
N VAL A 65 30.72 -25.06 22.82
CA VAL A 65 31.48 -25.54 23.97
C VAL A 65 31.50 -27.07 24.13
N LYS A 66 30.37 -27.77 23.92
CA LYS A 66 30.33 -29.23 24.08
C LYS A 66 30.97 -29.97 22.90
N TRP A 67 31.15 -29.29 21.77
CA TRP A 67 31.59 -29.87 20.52
C TRP A 67 33.10 -29.68 20.27
N ILE A 68 33.67 -28.56 20.72
CA ILE A 68 35.12 -28.37 20.83
C ILE A 68 35.73 -29.31 21.89
N SER A 69 35.00 -29.60 22.97
CA SER A 69 35.48 -30.46 24.07
C SER A 69 35.72 -31.93 23.71
N GLU A 70 35.49 -32.32 22.46
CA GLU A 70 35.67 -33.70 21.95
C GLU A 70 36.68 -33.78 20.79
N GLN A 71 37.43 -32.70 20.47
CA GLN A 71 38.42 -32.68 19.38
C GLN A 71 39.87 -32.65 19.92
N ASP A 72 40.62 -33.75 19.76
CA ASP A 72 42.08 -33.77 19.92
C ASP A 72 42.75 -33.09 18.70
N ASN A 73 43.56 -32.06 18.95
CA ASN A 73 44.41 -31.33 17.99
C ASN A 73 43.68 -30.52 16.91
N PHE A 74 42.92 -29.49 17.30
CA PHE A 74 42.51 -28.45 16.38
C PHE A 74 43.59 -27.35 16.27
N LEU A 75 44.19 -27.24 15.09
CA LEU A 75 45.01 -26.10 14.62
C LEU A 75 46.20 -25.65 15.49
N GLY A 76 46.89 -26.56 16.18
CA GLY A 76 48.17 -26.20 16.83
C GLY A 76 48.08 -25.22 18.00
N PHE A 77 46.90 -25.04 18.60
CA PHE A 77 46.65 -24.09 19.70
C PHE A 77 46.80 -24.66 21.12
N GLY A 78 47.34 -25.87 21.28
CA GLY A 78 47.59 -26.47 22.60
C GLY A 78 46.32 -26.80 23.40
N ASP A 79 46.49 -27.10 24.70
CA ASP A 79 45.39 -27.39 25.62
C ASP A 79 44.75 -26.09 26.11
N LYS A 80 43.52 -25.77 25.66
CA LYS A 80 42.76 -24.59 26.09
C LYS A 80 41.27 -24.90 26.33
N ASP A 81 40.66 -24.18 27.25
CA ASP A 81 39.32 -24.38 27.80
C ASP A 81 38.31 -23.28 27.43
N CYS A 82 37.04 -23.48 27.78
CA CYS A 82 35.89 -22.75 27.22
C CYS A 82 35.82 -21.26 27.56
N GLU A 83 36.58 -20.78 28.55
CA GLU A 83 36.69 -19.36 28.89
C GLU A 83 37.60 -18.60 27.92
N ASP A 84 38.58 -19.26 27.27
CA ASP A 84 39.53 -18.62 26.35
C ASP A 84 38.89 -18.23 24.99
N LEU A 85 37.73 -18.78 24.66
CA LEU A 85 37.01 -18.55 23.40
C LEU A 85 36.15 -17.27 23.41
N GLU A 86 35.85 -16.71 24.58
CA GLU A 86 35.08 -15.46 24.70
C GLU A 86 35.91 -14.27 24.17
N GLU A 87 37.24 -14.30 24.35
CA GLU A 87 38.16 -13.26 23.88
C GLU A 87 38.40 -13.34 22.35
N GLU A 88 38.38 -14.54 21.76
CA GLU A 88 38.62 -14.73 20.31
C GLU A 88 37.37 -14.53 19.44
N VAL A 89 36.15 -14.77 19.94
CA VAL A 89 34.92 -14.43 19.18
C VAL A 89 34.77 -12.92 19.00
N ASP A 90 35.22 -12.14 20.00
CA ASP A 90 35.35 -10.68 19.88
C ASP A 90 36.47 -10.27 18.89
N GLU A 91 37.52 -11.08 18.69
CA GLU A 91 38.57 -10.84 17.69
C GLU A 91 38.21 -11.27 16.25
N ILE A 92 37.43 -12.34 16.06
CA ILE A 92 37.07 -12.89 14.74
C ILE A 92 35.81 -12.22 14.15
N GLY A 93 34.93 -11.70 15.00
CA GLY A 93 33.86 -10.75 14.61
C GLY A 93 32.53 -11.34 14.12
N SER A 94 32.43 -12.65 13.82
CA SER A 94 31.17 -13.29 13.41
C SER A 94 31.23 -14.83 13.48
N ALA A 95 30.13 -15.47 13.91
CA ALA A 95 29.99 -16.93 13.93
C ALA A 95 30.03 -17.55 12.52
N ASP A 96 29.59 -16.82 11.48
CA ASP A 96 29.64 -17.29 10.09
C ASP A 96 31.08 -17.39 9.58
N LEU A 97 31.96 -16.50 10.05
CA LEU A 97 33.39 -16.53 9.73
C LEU A 97 34.06 -17.74 10.38
N VAL A 98 33.76 -18.00 11.65
CA VAL A 98 34.24 -19.19 12.36
C VAL A 98 33.83 -20.48 11.61
N VAL A 99 32.56 -20.59 11.19
CA VAL A 99 32.08 -21.76 10.44
C VAL A 99 32.81 -21.91 9.09
N TYR A 100 33.06 -20.81 8.37
CA TYR A 100 33.77 -20.85 7.09
C TYR A 100 35.23 -21.36 7.25
N ALA A 101 35.95 -20.89 8.27
CA ALA A 101 37.30 -21.38 8.56
C ALA A 101 37.30 -22.90 8.85
N LEU A 102 36.33 -23.37 9.64
CA LEU A 102 36.17 -24.79 10.00
C LEU A 102 35.81 -25.68 8.81
N GLU A 103 34.97 -25.21 7.88
CA GLU A 103 34.58 -25.98 6.70
C GLU A 103 35.74 -26.14 5.70
N ASN A 104 36.63 -25.16 5.65
CA ASN A 104 37.71 -25.10 4.67
C ASN A 104 39.09 -25.44 5.26
N ASN A 105 39.18 -25.72 6.57
CA ASN A 105 40.42 -26.01 7.29
C ASN A 105 41.46 -24.90 7.11
N LEU A 106 41.01 -23.65 7.29
CA LEU A 106 41.81 -22.43 7.16
C LEU A 106 42.18 -21.90 8.55
N ASP A 107 43.43 -21.46 8.70
CA ASP A 107 43.94 -20.72 9.85
C ASP A 107 43.53 -19.23 9.79
N TYR A 108 43.62 -18.53 10.92
CA TYR A 108 43.19 -17.13 11.02
C TYR A 108 44.04 -16.15 10.18
N ASP A 109 45.31 -16.48 9.93
CA ASP A 109 46.22 -15.71 9.10
C ASP A 109 46.29 -16.19 7.65
N ASP A 110 45.50 -17.21 7.26
CA ASP A 110 45.40 -17.62 5.87
C ASP A 110 44.80 -16.49 5.02
N GLU A 111 45.47 -16.17 3.91
CA GLU A 111 45.02 -15.11 2.98
C GLU A 111 43.59 -15.35 2.47
N GLU A 112 43.19 -16.62 2.32
CA GLU A 112 41.83 -17.00 1.93
C GLU A 112 40.80 -16.60 2.99
N PHE A 113 41.10 -16.84 4.26
CA PHE A 113 40.23 -16.50 5.38
C PHE A 113 40.14 -14.98 5.58
N ILE A 114 41.27 -14.28 5.52
CA ILE A 114 41.33 -12.82 5.60
C ILE A 114 40.47 -12.20 4.49
N SER A 115 40.62 -12.67 3.25
CA SER A 115 39.84 -12.17 2.11
C SER A 115 38.34 -12.45 2.28
N TYR A 116 37.96 -13.63 2.79
CA TYR A 116 36.57 -13.96 3.05
C TYR A 116 35.96 -13.03 4.12
N ARG A 117 36.68 -12.80 5.22
CA ARG A 117 36.24 -11.88 6.28
C ARG A 117 36.03 -10.46 5.78
N GLU A 118 36.99 -9.90 5.06
CA GLU A 118 36.87 -8.55 4.52
C GLU A 118 35.65 -8.40 3.60
N ASN A 119 35.39 -9.42 2.77
CA ASN A 119 34.21 -9.46 1.91
C ASN A 119 32.91 -9.55 2.71
N PHE A 120 32.86 -10.42 3.73
CA PHE A 120 31.70 -10.58 4.62
C PHE A 120 31.35 -9.27 5.34
N GLU A 121 32.35 -8.59 5.91
CA GLU A 121 32.16 -7.30 6.58
C GLU A 121 31.73 -6.20 5.61
N ALA A 122 32.31 -6.16 4.41
CA ALA A 122 31.94 -5.20 3.38
C ALA A 122 30.48 -5.39 2.91
N GLU A 123 30.02 -6.64 2.81
CA GLU A 123 28.63 -6.97 2.48
C GLU A 123 27.67 -6.59 3.62
N ALA A 124 28.02 -6.92 4.86
CA ALA A 124 27.25 -6.54 6.04
C ALA A 124 27.09 -5.01 6.14
N LYS A 125 28.17 -4.26 5.88
CA LYS A 125 28.15 -2.79 5.85
C LYS A 125 27.26 -2.23 4.75
N LYS A 126 27.34 -2.78 3.53
CA LYS A 126 26.46 -2.40 2.41
C LYS A 126 24.99 -2.70 2.71
N ALA A 127 24.71 -3.84 3.35
CA ALA A 127 23.35 -4.20 3.75
C ALA A 127 22.80 -3.24 4.81
N ALA A 128 23.61 -2.87 5.81
CA ALA A 128 23.24 -1.90 6.84
C ALA A 128 23.00 -0.50 6.25
N GLU A 129 23.85 -0.04 5.33
CA GLU A 129 23.67 1.24 4.63
C GLU A 129 22.38 1.25 3.80
N LEU A 130 22.12 0.18 3.04
CA LEU A 130 20.89 0.05 2.27
C LEU A 130 19.64 -0.01 3.16
N ALA A 131 19.73 -0.66 4.33
CA ALA A 131 18.64 -0.68 5.30
C ALA A 131 18.36 0.72 5.86
N ALA A 132 19.40 1.49 6.19
CA ALA A 132 19.28 2.86 6.66
C ALA A 132 18.65 3.78 5.59
N ILE A 133 19.06 3.66 4.32
CA ILE A 133 18.47 4.41 3.20
C ILE A 133 16.98 4.09 3.05
N LYS A 134 16.62 2.79 3.05
CA LYS A 134 15.22 2.36 2.95
C LYS A 134 14.36 2.86 4.11
N GLU A 135 14.92 2.89 5.32
CA GLU A 135 14.22 3.44 6.49
C GLU A 135 14.00 4.95 6.35
N ALA A 136 15.01 5.69 5.88
CA ALA A 136 14.91 7.12 5.62
C ALA A 136 13.84 7.43 4.55
N GLU A 137 13.85 6.73 3.42
CA GLU A 137 12.83 6.86 2.37
C GLU A 137 11.42 6.55 2.89
N ARG A 138 11.28 5.53 3.74
CA ARG A 138 9.99 5.19 4.36
C ARG A 138 9.49 6.30 5.27
N LYS A 139 10.37 6.90 6.08
CA LYS A 139 10.04 8.04 6.96
C LYS A 139 9.63 9.25 6.14
N GLU A 140 10.36 9.56 5.07
CA GLU A 140 10.04 10.68 4.18
C GLU A 140 8.68 10.48 3.47
N ARG A 141 8.43 9.28 2.93
CA ARG A 141 7.15 8.95 2.30
C ARG A 141 5.98 9.05 3.27
N LYS A 142 6.18 8.60 4.52
CA LYS A 142 5.17 8.72 5.57
C LYS A 142 4.90 10.20 5.91
N ALA A 143 5.95 11.01 6.08
CA ALA A 143 5.81 12.43 6.35
C ALA A 143 5.08 13.18 5.21
N LYS A 144 5.38 12.85 3.95
CA LYS A 144 4.67 13.41 2.78
C LYS A 144 3.19 13.02 2.78
N ALA A 145 2.87 11.76 3.05
CA ALA A 145 1.49 11.28 3.12
C ALA A 145 0.71 11.94 4.26
N ASP A 146 1.32 12.06 5.45
CA ASP A 146 0.70 12.68 6.62
C ASP A 146 0.46 14.19 6.38
N ALA A 147 1.40 14.88 5.74
CA ALA A 147 1.25 16.29 5.37
C ALA A 147 0.13 16.50 4.33
N GLU A 148 0.01 15.62 3.33
CA GLU A 148 -1.07 15.70 2.35
C GLU A 148 -2.44 15.40 2.98
N ALA A 149 -2.51 14.40 3.88
CA ALA A 149 -3.72 14.10 4.64
C ALA A 149 -4.15 15.28 5.52
N ALA A 150 -3.21 15.96 6.17
CA ALA A 150 -3.47 17.15 6.97
C ALA A 150 -4.00 18.31 6.11
N LYS A 151 -3.39 18.57 4.94
CA LYS A 151 -3.89 19.57 3.98
C LYS A 151 -5.31 19.27 3.52
N ARG A 152 -5.60 18.01 3.16
CA ARG A 152 -6.94 17.58 2.76
C ARG A 152 -7.96 17.73 3.89
N LYS A 153 -7.57 17.47 5.14
CA LYS A 153 -8.44 17.65 6.31
C LYS A 153 -8.75 19.14 6.55
N ALA A 154 -7.73 20.00 6.49
CA ALA A 154 -7.91 21.45 6.65
C ALA A 154 -8.81 22.04 5.55
N GLU A 155 -8.60 21.63 4.30
CA GLU A 155 -9.43 22.07 3.18
C GLU A 155 -10.90 21.60 3.33
N ARG A 156 -11.12 20.37 3.80
CA ARG A 156 -12.49 19.89 4.10
C ARG A 156 -13.16 20.75 5.18
N GLN A 157 -12.45 21.06 6.25
CA GLN A 157 -12.97 21.93 7.33
C GLN A 157 -13.29 23.34 6.82
N ARG A 158 -12.44 23.91 5.95
CA ARG A 158 -12.71 25.19 5.28
C ARG A 158 -13.99 25.09 4.46
N GLN A 159 -14.15 24.06 3.65
CA GLN A 159 -15.37 23.85 2.86
C GLN A 159 -16.61 23.63 3.73
N ASP A 160 -16.48 22.91 4.85
CA ASP A 160 -17.58 22.72 5.83
C ASP A 160 -18.04 24.07 6.40
N SER A 161 -17.09 24.96 6.73
CA SER A 161 -17.40 26.28 7.26
C SER A 161 -18.13 27.16 6.24
N ILE A 162 -17.76 27.09 4.96
CA ILE A 162 -18.43 27.81 3.87
C ILE A 162 -19.88 27.32 3.73
N VAL A 163 -20.08 26.00 3.68
CA VAL A 163 -21.43 25.42 3.56
C VAL A 163 -22.29 25.74 4.79
N ALA A 164 -21.71 25.70 5.99
CA ALA A 164 -22.40 26.07 7.21
C ALA A 164 -22.81 27.55 7.23
N ALA A 165 -21.96 28.45 6.73
CA ALA A 165 -22.26 29.88 6.65
C ALA A 165 -23.41 30.21 5.68
N LEU A 166 -23.62 29.40 4.64
CA LEU A 166 -24.77 29.54 3.75
C LEU A 166 -26.11 29.18 4.43
N GLY A 167 -26.06 28.39 5.51
CA GLY A 167 -27.24 27.94 6.24
C GLY A 167 -28.12 26.96 5.44
N ASN A 168 -29.23 26.55 6.07
CA ASN A 168 -30.24 25.73 5.40
C ASN A 168 -31.03 26.58 4.40
N GLY A 169 -31.28 26.05 3.21
CA GLY A 169 -32.05 26.76 2.20
C GLY A 169 -31.65 26.40 0.78
N THR A 170 -31.91 27.31 -0.15
CA THR A 170 -31.56 27.15 -1.56
C THR A 170 -30.67 28.29 -2.02
N VAL A 171 -29.60 27.95 -2.72
CA VAL A 171 -28.70 28.91 -3.35
C VAL A 171 -28.61 28.62 -4.84
N ASN A 172 -28.48 29.68 -5.64
CA ASN A 172 -28.36 29.56 -7.09
C ASN A 172 -26.93 29.82 -7.53
N TYR A 173 -26.55 29.19 -8.64
CA TYR A 173 -25.35 29.52 -9.38
C TYR A 173 -25.65 29.56 -10.86
N TYR A 174 -25.38 30.71 -11.47
CA TYR A 174 -25.50 30.90 -12.91
C TYR A 174 -24.15 31.33 -13.46
N SER A 175 -23.60 30.56 -14.41
CA SER A 175 -22.27 30.82 -14.97
C SER A 175 -22.18 32.13 -15.75
N ASP A 176 -23.32 32.70 -16.14
CA ASP A 176 -23.44 33.99 -16.82
C ASP A 176 -23.58 35.18 -15.86
N GLY A 177 -23.55 34.94 -14.54
CA GLY A 177 -23.68 35.98 -13.52
C GLY A 177 -25.09 36.57 -13.40
N SER A 178 -26.11 35.91 -13.96
CA SER A 178 -27.49 36.38 -13.84
C SER A 178 -28.07 36.12 -12.43
N GLY A 179 -28.84 37.09 -11.91
CA GLY A 179 -29.55 37.00 -10.63
C GLY A 179 -28.66 36.98 -9.38
N GLU A 180 -29.25 36.65 -8.24
CA GLU A 180 -28.50 36.41 -7.00
C GLU A 180 -27.82 35.03 -7.07
N SER A 181 -26.52 35.04 -7.35
CA SER A 181 -25.68 33.85 -7.52
C SER A 181 -24.58 33.82 -6.46
N VAL A 182 -24.27 32.63 -5.95
CA VAL A 182 -23.01 32.42 -5.22
C VAL A 182 -21.82 32.56 -6.18
N ASP A 183 -20.63 32.80 -5.64
CA ASP A 183 -19.41 32.84 -6.44
C ASP A 183 -19.00 31.45 -6.96
N VAL A 184 -18.06 31.43 -7.90
CA VAL A 184 -17.60 30.23 -8.60
C VAL A 184 -16.95 29.22 -7.66
N GLU A 185 -16.20 29.67 -6.65
CA GLU A 185 -15.52 28.79 -5.69
C GLU A 185 -16.55 28.11 -4.78
N THR A 186 -17.53 28.89 -4.28
CA THR A 186 -18.66 28.36 -3.52
C THR A 186 -19.48 27.37 -4.34
N ALA A 187 -19.80 27.69 -5.60
CA ALA A 187 -20.52 26.78 -6.50
C ALA A 187 -19.77 25.47 -6.75
N LYS A 188 -18.44 25.54 -6.91
CA LYS A 188 -17.59 24.35 -7.06
C LYS A 188 -17.65 23.46 -5.82
N ILE A 189 -17.59 24.04 -4.63
CA ILE A 189 -17.72 23.30 -3.36
C ILE A 189 -19.08 22.62 -3.26
N LEU A 190 -20.17 23.34 -3.55
CA LEU A 190 -21.52 22.80 -3.52
C LEU A 190 -21.71 21.67 -4.54
N CYS A 191 -21.18 21.82 -5.76
CA CYS A 191 -21.22 20.78 -6.77
C CYS A 191 -20.49 19.50 -6.34
N ASN A 192 -19.28 19.64 -5.79
CA ASN A 192 -18.50 18.50 -5.33
C ASN A 192 -19.10 17.80 -4.10
N ARG A 193 -19.91 18.51 -3.31
CA ARG A 193 -20.66 17.96 -2.17
C ARG A 193 -22.03 17.40 -2.54
N ALA A 194 -22.55 17.75 -3.71
CA ALA A 194 -23.86 17.31 -4.13
C ALA A 194 -23.87 15.79 -4.32
N TYR A 195 -24.57 15.08 -3.44
CA TYR A 195 -24.67 13.62 -3.50
C TYR A 195 -25.87 13.15 -4.31
N SER A 196 -26.88 14.01 -4.46
CA SER A 196 -28.16 13.70 -5.10
C SER A 196 -28.65 14.85 -5.97
N VAL A 197 -29.51 14.48 -6.90
CA VAL A 197 -30.23 15.39 -7.80
C VAL A 197 -31.70 15.07 -7.63
N SER A 198 -32.53 16.08 -7.44
CA SER A 198 -33.96 15.87 -7.29
C SER A 198 -34.57 15.31 -8.58
N ARG A 199 -35.55 14.41 -8.45
CA ARG A 199 -36.29 13.88 -9.61
C ARG A 199 -36.92 15.01 -10.43
N LYS A 200 -37.47 16.02 -9.75
CA LYS A 200 -38.05 17.22 -10.37
C LYS A 200 -37.04 17.99 -11.24
N ALA A 201 -35.78 18.09 -10.80
CA ALA A 201 -34.73 18.73 -11.59
C ALA A 201 -34.49 18.01 -12.91
N MET A 202 -34.38 16.67 -12.86
CA MET A 202 -34.21 15.83 -14.05
C MET A 202 -35.42 15.90 -14.96
N GLU A 203 -36.63 15.81 -14.40
CA GLU A 203 -37.88 15.94 -15.17
C GLU A 203 -37.99 17.29 -15.88
N THR A 204 -37.59 18.38 -15.22
CA THR A 204 -37.64 19.73 -15.79
C THR A 204 -36.65 19.88 -16.94
N ASN A 205 -35.43 19.38 -16.79
CA ASN A 205 -34.44 19.35 -17.88
C ASN A 205 -34.93 18.51 -19.08
N LEU A 206 -35.66 17.41 -18.84
CA LEU A 206 -36.31 16.65 -19.91
C LEU A 206 -37.44 17.41 -20.62
N LEU A 207 -38.09 18.38 -19.97
CA LEU A 207 -39.12 19.19 -20.65
C LEU A 207 -38.53 20.00 -21.80
N VAL A 208 -37.29 20.47 -21.62
CA VAL A 208 -36.54 21.29 -22.57
C VAL A 208 -35.79 20.43 -23.58
N ASN A 209 -35.08 19.40 -23.10
CA ASN A 209 -34.11 18.65 -23.91
C ASN A 209 -34.57 17.23 -24.29
N GLY A 210 -35.68 16.75 -23.71
CA GLY A 210 -36.17 15.38 -23.89
C GLY A 210 -37.25 15.25 -24.97
N SER A 211 -37.24 14.12 -25.68
CA SER A 211 -38.34 13.78 -26.59
C SER A 211 -39.65 13.52 -25.82
N GLN A 212 -40.78 13.48 -26.54
CA GLN A 212 -42.09 13.16 -25.94
C GLN A 212 -42.08 11.83 -25.17
N ALA A 213 -41.39 10.82 -25.69
CA ALA A 213 -41.26 9.52 -25.03
C ALA A 213 -40.55 9.61 -23.67
N HIS A 214 -39.43 10.33 -23.58
CA HIS A 214 -38.70 10.49 -22.31
C HIS A 214 -39.50 11.28 -21.28
N ARG A 215 -40.19 12.34 -21.71
CA ARG A 215 -41.09 13.13 -20.86
C ARG A 215 -42.24 12.29 -20.32
N PHE A 216 -42.82 11.43 -21.16
CA PHE A 216 -43.85 10.48 -20.72
C PHE A 216 -43.29 9.48 -19.69
N ILE A 217 -42.16 8.85 -19.99
CA ILE A 217 -41.53 7.85 -19.11
C ILE A 217 -41.22 8.46 -17.74
N ALA A 218 -40.59 9.63 -17.70
CA ALA A 218 -40.22 10.27 -16.44
C ALA A 218 -41.44 10.61 -15.57
N ARG A 219 -42.55 11.05 -16.16
CA ARG A 219 -43.80 11.38 -15.45
C ARG A 219 -44.60 10.15 -14.99
N ASN A 220 -44.58 9.06 -15.75
CA ASN A 220 -45.44 7.89 -15.51
C ASN A 220 -44.70 6.73 -14.83
N GLY A 221 -43.81 7.03 -13.88
CA GLY A 221 -43.17 6.01 -13.05
C GLY A 221 -41.99 5.27 -13.68
N GLY A 222 -41.48 5.74 -14.83
CA GLY A 222 -40.22 5.26 -15.38
C GLY A 222 -39.03 5.51 -14.45
N ALA A 223 -37.96 4.75 -14.68
CA ALA A 223 -36.73 4.88 -13.91
C ALA A 223 -35.96 6.13 -14.36
N VAL A 224 -35.64 6.99 -13.41
CA VAL A 224 -34.78 8.17 -13.62
C VAL A 224 -33.63 8.07 -12.63
N VAL A 225 -32.42 7.86 -13.14
CA VAL A 225 -31.25 7.49 -12.32
C VAL A 225 -30.10 8.45 -12.57
N LYS A 226 -29.62 9.09 -11.51
CA LYS A 226 -28.39 9.89 -11.52
C LYS A 226 -27.19 9.00 -11.90
N LYS A 227 -26.37 9.45 -12.85
CA LYS A 227 -25.11 8.80 -13.22
C LYS A 227 -23.92 9.47 -12.55
N ASN A 228 -23.71 10.77 -12.79
CA ASN A 228 -22.55 11.48 -12.28
C ASN A 228 -22.88 12.95 -11.98
N ILE A 229 -22.16 13.53 -11.02
CA ILE A 229 -22.13 14.97 -10.73
C ILE A 229 -20.67 15.36 -10.64
N TYR A 230 -20.25 16.36 -11.42
CA TYR A 230 -18.89 16.85 -11.36
C TYR A 230 -18.81 18.32 -11.76
N TRP A 231 -17.83 19.02 -11.21
CA TRP A 231 -17.53 20.39 -11.63
C TRP A 231 -16.74 20.40 -12.94
N ASN A 232 -17.20 21.19 -13.92
CA ASN A 232 -16.46 21.45 -15.15
C ASN A 232 -15.67 22.75 -15.01
N ASP A 233 -14.35 22.63 -14.88
CA ASP A 233 -13.45 23.79 -14.72
C ASP A 233 -13.32 24.66 -15.98
N GLY A 234 -13.53 24.10 -17.18
CA GLY A 234 -13.45 24.85 -18.44
C GLY A 234 -14.66 25.75 -18.66
N GLY A 235 -15.85 25.25 -18.33
CA GLY A 235 -17.11 26.00 -18.47
C GLY A 235 -17.59 26.67 -17.17
N LYS A 236 -16.91 26.44 -16.05
CA LYS A 236 -17.30 26.91 -14.71
C LYS A 236 -18.76 26.58 -14.37
N TYR A 237 -19.15 25.31 -14.49
CA TYR A 237 -20.51 24.87 -14.13
C TYR A 237 -20.52 23.48 -13.51
N CYS A 238 -21.58 23.17 -12.77
CA CYS A 238 -21.82 21.84 -12.24
C CYS A 238 -22.50 20.96 -13.29
N SER A 239 -21.81 19.95 -13.80
CA SER A 239 -22.35 19.00 -14.77
C SER A 239 -23.08 17.87 -14.06
N VAL A 240 -24.31 17.59 -14.49
CA VAL A 240 -25.13 16.50 -13.98
C VAL A 240 -25.50 15.58 -15.12
N SER A 241 -25.11 14.32 -15.03
CA SER A 241 -25.55 13.28 -15.96
C SER A 241 -26.52 12.32 -15.30
N TYR A 242 -27.53 11.90 -16.05
CA TYR A 242 -28.56 10.98 -15.60
C TYR A 242 -29.10 10.16 -16.77
N SER A 243 -29.84 9.09 -16.49
CA SER A 243 -30.52 8.28 -17.49
C SER A 243 -31.99 8.10 -17.17
N VAL A 244 -32.78 7.97 -18.23
CA VAL A 244 -34.21 7.70 -18.17
C VAL A 244 -34.46 6.40 -18.90
N SER A 245 -35.20 5.48 -18.28
CA SER A 245 -35.63 4.24 -18.92
C SER A 245 -37.04 3.82 -18.52
N GLY A 246 -37.76 3.20 -19.45
CA GLY A 246 -39.10 2.68 -19.23
C GLY A 246 -39.83 2.31 -20.51
N LEU A 247 -41.08 1.89 -20.37
CA LEU A 247 -41.96 1.52 -21.48
C LEU A 247 -42.67 2.75 -22.05
N TYR A 248 -42.68 2.86 -23.37
CA TYR A 248 -43.46 3.84 -24.11
C TYR A 248 -44.05 3.17 -25.36
N GLN A 249 -45.38 3.18 -25.48
CA GLN A 249 -46.10 2.58 -26.61
C GLN A 249 -45.67 1.13 -26.92
N GLY A 250 -45.50 0.32 -25.87
CA GLY A 250 -45.10 -1.09 -25.98
C GLY A 250 -43.60 -1.34 -26.22
N SER A 251 -42.78 -0.29 -26.35
CA SER A 251 -41.34 -0.40 -26.55
C SER A 251 -40.55 0.07 -25.33
N ASN A 252 -39.46 -0.64 -25.00
CA ASN A 252 -38.52 -0.20 -23.97
C ASN A 252 -37.59 0.87 -24.55
N ILE A 253 -37.54 2.03 -23.90
CA ILE A 253 -36.67 3.14 -24.27
C ILE A 253 -35.72 3.41 -23.12
N SER A 254 -34.46 3.70 -23.45
CA SER A 254 -33.43 4.10 -22.50
C SER A 254 -32.53 5.15 -23.14
N SER A 255 -32.25 6.25 -22.44
CA SER A 255 -31.35 7.30 -22.93
C SER A 255 -30.66 8.02 -21.77
N SER A 256 -29.53 8.64 -22.08
CA SER A 256 -28.74 9.44 -21.13
C SER A 256 -28.82 10.91 -21.48
N PHE A 257 -28.85 11.73 -20.44
CA PHE A 257 -28.98 13.17 -20.52
C PHE A 257 -27.90 13.82 -19.67
N VAL A 258 -27.53 15.04 -20.06
CA VAL A 258 -26.61 15.88 -19.32
C VAL A 258 -27.26 17.26 -19.22
N GLY A 259 -27.18 17.88 -18.04
CA GLY A 259 -27.55 19.27 -17.87
C GLY A 259 -26.69 19.96 -16.82
N LYS A 260 -26.88 21.28 -16.68
CA LYS A 260 -26.12 22.11 -15.77
C LYS A 260 -26.89 22.31 -14.47
N GLY A 261 -26.34 21.87 -13.34
CA GLY A 261 -26.92 22.14 -12.01
C GLY A 261 -26.82 23.62 -11.68
N VAL A 262 -27.97 24.29 -11.51
CA VAL A 262 -28.06 25.75 -11.30
C VAL A 262 -28.64 26.14 -9.94
N ARG A 263 -29.33 25.22 -9.26
CA ARG A 263 -29.87 25.46 -7.91
C ARG A 263 -29.49 24.33 -6.99
N PHE A 264 -28.91 24.69 -5.84
CA PHE A 264 -28.48 23.78 -4.80
C PHE A 264 -29.37 23.96 -3.57
N ARG A 265 -29.78 22.85 -2.97
CA ARG A 265 -30.47 22.81 -1.69
C ARG A 265 -29.52 22.30 -0.62
N ILE A 266 -29.41 23.07 0.46
CA ILE A 266 -28.57 22.80 1.62
C ILE A 266 -29.48 22.43 2.79
N SER A 267 -29.22 21.29 3.42
CA SER A 267 -29.92 20.81 4.62
C SER A 267 -28.90 20.19 5.57
N GLY A 268 -28.53 20.92 6.61
CA GLY A 268 -27.38 20.60 7.46
C GLY A 268 -26.09 20.56 6.63
N SER A 269 -25.36 19.45 6.71
CA SER A 269 -24.16 19.21 5.91
C SER A 269 -24.46 18.67 4.50
N SER A 270 -25.71 18.37 4.19
CA SER A 270 -26.12 17.70 2.96
C SER A 270 -26.44 18.71 1.86
N VAL A 271 -25.83 18.51 0.69
CA VAL A 271 -26.07 19.33 -0.52
C VAL A 271 -26.73 18.47 -1.60
N SER A 272 -27.76 18.99 -2.23
CA SER A 272 -28.44 18.32 -3.36
C SER A 272 -28.75 19.32 -4.48
N ILE A 273 -28.86 18.84 -5.71
CA ILE A 273 -29.20 19.69 -6.85
C ILE A 273 -30.73 19.70 -7.03
N GLU A 274 -31.33 20.87 -6.92
CA GLU A 274 -32.77 21.07 -7.02
C GLU A 274 -33.23 21.48 -8.42
N SER A 275 -32.34 22.07 -9.22
CA SER A 275 -32.65 22.44 -10.61
C SER A 275 -31.48 22.19 -11.55
N ILE A 276 -31.81 21.75 -12.76
CA ILE A 276 -30.90 21.53 -13.88
C ILE A 276 -31.42 22.33 -15.09
N HIS A 277 -30.54 23.08 -15.74
CA HIS A 277 -30.79 23.73 -17.03
C HIS A 277 -30.12 22.95 -18.17
#